data_AF-A0A7L4I546-F1
#
_entry.id   AF-A0A7L4I546-F1
#
_cell.length_a   1.000
_cell.length_b   1.000
_cell.length_c   1.000
_cell.angle_alpha   90.00
_cell.angle_beta   90.00
_cell.angle_gamma   90.00
#
_symmetry.space_group_name_H-M   'P 1'
#
loop_
_entity.id
_entity.type
_entity.pdbx_description
1 polymer ?
#
loop_
_entity_poly.entity_id
_entity_poly.type
_entity_poly.pdbx_seq_one_letter_code
_entity_poly.pdbx_strand_id
1 'polypeptide(L)' 'VSVIAPLSEFVKAREAHSAFHQNARGLHRQFDITMEDAKGIVRACPTCSHHGPGLGVGVNP' A
#
# COMPACT_ATOMS: atom_id res chain seq x y z
N VAL A 1 -10.41 23.93 -19.36
CA VAL A 1 -10.15 24.20 -17.93
C VAL A 1 -9.80 22.87 -17.29
N SER A 2 -8.52 22.61 -17.01
CA SER A 2 -8.11 21.38 -16.32
C SER A 2 -8.57 21.46 -14.88
N VAL A 3 -9.55 20.64 -14.52
CA VAL A 3 -10.10 20.57 -13.16
C VAL A 3 -9.09 19.80 -12.32
N ILE A 4 -8.08 20.49 -11.79
CA ILE A 4 -7.19 19.91 -10.78
C ILE A 4 -7.94 19.99 -9.46
N ALA A 5 -8.91 19.10 -9.28
CA ALA A 5 -9.46 18.84 -7.96
C ALA A 5 -8.35 18.19 -7.12
N PRO A 6 -8.10 18.62 -5.87
CA PRO A 6 -7.12 17.97 -5.03
C PRO A 6 -7.50 16.50 -4.87
N LEU A 7 -6.65 15.59 -5.38
CA LEU A 7 -6.79 14.16 -5.14
C LEU A 7 -6.74 13.93 -3.63
N SER A 8 -7.63 13.07 -3.12
CA SER A 8 -7.58 12.71 -1.70
C SER A 8 -6.25 12.06 -1.37
N GLU A 9 -5.78 12.24 -0.13
CA GLU A 9 -4.51 11.67 0.32
C GLU A 9 -4.49 10.13 0.19
N PHE A 10 -5.66 9.48 0.32
CA PHE A 10 -5.81 8.06 0.02
C PHE A 10 -5.46 7.70 -1.43
N VAL A 11 -5.94 8.48 -2.40
CA VAL A 11 -5.65 8.23 -3.82
C VAL A 11 -4.17 8.47 -4.12
N LYS A 12 -3.59 9.54 -3.59
CA LYS A 12 -2.14 9.81 -3.71
C LYS A 12 -1.30 8.69 -3.09
N ALA A 13 -1.68 8.21 -1.91
CA ALA A 13 -1.01 7.10 -1.23
C ALA A 13 -1.07 5.81 -2.06
N ARG A 14 -2.20 5.52 -2.69
CA ARG A 14 -2.35 4.35 -3.58
C ARG A 14 -1.45 4.46 -4.82
N GLU A 15 -1.40 5.63 -5.45
CA GLU A 15 -0.53 5.86 -6.60
C GLU A 15 0.95 5.75 -6.21
N ALA A 16 1.35 6.40 -5.11
CA ALA A 16 2.72 6.31 -4.60
C ALA A 16 3.10 4.86 -4.24
N HIS A 17 2.20 4.11 -3.59
CA HIS A 17 2.42 2.70 -3.33
C HIS A 17 2.55 1.87 -4.62
N SER A 18 1.74 2.15 -5.65
CA SER A 18 1.85 1.44 -6.93
C SER A 18 3.18 1.67 -7.65
N ALA A 19 3.79 2.85 -7.45
CA ALA A 19 5.08 3.20 -8.05
C ALA A 19 6.28 2.69 -7.23
N PHE A 20 6.19 2.75 -5.90
CA PHE A 20 7.35 2.55 -5.00
C PHE A 20 7.21 1.39 -4.01
N HIS A 21 6.05 0.73 -3.97
CA HIS A 21 5.75 -0.37 -3.05
C HIS A 21 6.07 -0.08 -1.57
N GLN A 22 5.86 1.16 -1.13
CA GLN A 22 6.10 1.58 0.25
C GLN A 22 5.25 0.78 1.25
N ASN A 23 5.78 0.46 2.42
CA ASN A 23 5.00 -0.25 3.44
C ASN A 23 3.92 0.65 4.08
N ALA A 24 2.96 0.03 4.78
CA ALA A 24 1.82 0.74 5.37
C ALA A 24 2.22 1.83 6.38
N ARG A 25 3.31 1.65 7.13
CA ARG A 25 3.81 2.69 8.06
C ARG A 25 4.34 3.91 7.31
N GLY A 26 5.00 3.71 6.17
CA GLY A 26 5.45 4.78 5.29
C GLY A 26 4.27 5.59 4.76
N LEU A 27 3.25 4.90 4.24
CA LEU A 27 2.05 5.55 3.70
C LEU A 27 1.29 6.35 4.76
N HIS A 28 1.07 5.77 5.96
CA HIS A 28 0.43 6.47 7.08
C HIS A 28 1.14 7.78 7.43
N ARG A 29 2.48 7.77 7.50
CA ARG A 29 3.27 8.97 7.86
C ARG A 29 3.36 9.98 6.72
N GLN A 30 3.41 9.53 5.47
CA GLN A 30 3.63 10.41 4.32
C GLN A 30 2.36 11.12 3.85
N PHE A 31 1.20 10.45 3.97
CA PHE A 31 -0.07 10.94 3.44
C PHE A 31 -1.11 11.21 4.53
N ASP A 32 -0.74 11.06 5.81
CA ASP A 32 -1.63 11.27 6.96
C ASP A 32 -2.95 10.49 6.89
N ILE A 33 -2.92 9.32 6.22
CA ILE A 33 -4.06 8.39 6.12
C ILE A 33 -4.11 7.46 7.32
N THR A 34 -5.25 6.84 7.59
CA THR A 34 -5.35 5.88 8.70
C THR A 34 -4.45 4.67 8.47
N MET A 35 -3.99 4.04 9.57
CA MET A 35 -3.21 2.80 9.45
C MET A 35 -4.03 1.66 8.83
N GLU A 36 -5.36 1.70 8.94
CA GLU A 36 -6.26 0.75 8.29
C GLU A 36 -6.26 0.94 6.77
N ASP A 37 -6.41 2.18 6.30
CA ASP A 37 -6.33 2.52 4.88
C ASP A 37 -4.97 2.14 4.28
N ALA A 38 -3.88 2.46 4.99
CA ALA A 38 -2.53 2.12 4.54
C ALA A 38 -2.33 0.59 4.43
N LYS A 39 -2.88 -0.19 5.37
CA LYS A 39 -2.88 -1.66 5.27
C LYS A 39 -3.75 -2.14 4.12
N GLY A 40 -4.90 -1.50 3.87
CA GLY A 40 -5.78 -1.78 2.75
C GLY A 40 -5.06 -1.63 1.41
N ILE A 41 -4.31 -0.54 1.24
CA ILE A 41 -3.49 -0.28 0.04
C ILE A 41 -2.46 -1.39 -0.18
N VAL A 42 -1.69 -1.75 0.85
CA VAL A 42 -0.66 -2.80 0.76
C VAL A 42 -1.29 -4.18 0.49
N ARG A 43 -2.42 -4.50 1.13
CA ARG A 43 -3.15 -5.77 0.92
C ARG A 43 -3.77 -5.88 -0.47
N ALA A 44 -4.18 -4.76 -1.07
CA ALA A 44 -4.73 -4.74 -2.42
C ALA A 44 -3.65 -4.86 -3.51
N CYS A 45 -2.38 -4.63 -3.17
CA CYS A 45 -1.28 -4.72 -4.12
C CYS A 45 -0.90 -6.19 -4.37
N PRO A 46 -1.04 -6.74 -5.59
CA PRO A 46 -0.76 -8.14 -5.87
C PRO A 46 0.71 -8.52 -5.61
N THR A 47 1.63 -7.56 -5.78
CA THR A 47 3.06 -7.76 -5.49
C THR A 47 3.31 -7.84 -3.99
N CYS A 48 2.60 -7.05 -3.18
CA CYS A 48 2.87 -6.95 -1.75
C CYS A 48 1.96 -7.83 -0.88
N SER A 49 0.79 -8.24 -1.39
CA SER A 49 -0.22 -9.01 -0.68
C SER A 49 0.21 -10.45 -0.38
N HIS A 50 1.15 -10.99 -1.16
CA HIS A 50 1.73 -12.31 -0.96
C HIS A 50 2.71 -12.39 0.23
N HIS A 51 3.09 -11.27 0.83
CA HIS A 51 3.90 -11.24 2.05
C HIS A 51 3.06 -11.36 3.33
N GLY A 52 2.12 -12.32 3.36
CA GLY A 52 1.53 -12.80 4.61
C GLY A 52 2.55 -13.59 5.44
N PRO A 53 2.27 -13.89 6.72
CA PRO A 53 3.10 -14.85 7.48
C PRO A 53 3.12 -16.14 6.67
N GLY A 54 4.30 -16.46 6.11
CA GLY A 54 4.46 -17.49 5.11
C GLY A 54 3.82 -18.79 5.56
N LEU A 55 2.73 -19.18 4.91
CA LEU A 55 2.28 -20.56 4.95
C LEU A 55 3.37 -21.36 4.25
N GLY A 56 4.11 -22.11 5.08
CA GLY A 56 5.38 -22.68 4.77
C GLY A 56 5.41 -23.48 3.48
N VAL A 57 6.31 -23.09 2.58
CA VAL A 57 7.01 -24.08 1.76
C VAL A 57 8.05 -24.69 2.69
N GLY A 58 7.65 -25.73 3.41
CA GLY A 58 8.58 -26.61 4.11
C GLY A 58 9.48 -27.24 3.06
N VAL A 59 10.64 -26.62 2.83
CA VAL A 59 11.71 -27.23 2.04
C VAL A 59 12.34 -28.31 2.91
N ASN A 60 12.02 -29.57 2.60
CA ASN A 60 12.71 -30.72 3.16
C ASN A 60 13.60 -31.32 2.06
N PRO A 61 14.94 -31.29 2.19
CA PRO A 61 15.84 -32.08 1.35
C PRO A 61 15.79 -33.57 1.69
#